data_AF-A0A6V7R4F0-F1
#
_entry.id   AF-A0A6V7R4F0-F1
#
_cell.length_a   1.000
_cell.length_b   1.000
_cell.length_c   1.000
_cell.angle_alpha   90.00
_cell.angle_beta   90.00
_cell.angle_gamma   90.00
#
_symmetry.space_group_name_H-M   'P 1'
#
loop_
_entity.id
_entity.type
_entity.pdbx_description
1 polymer ?
#
loop_
_entity_poly.entity_id
_entity_poly.type
_entity_poly.pdbx_seq_one_letter_code
_entity_poly.pdbx_strand_id
1 'polypeptide(L)'
;MYILLFILVAGLLIKFAMTTFFNDDRLHFSFDERRYFSDEKAIAKIMRLKLVNIERVFFIVMTVVFVIGAVIFFTGGITFGIWLLIGVIILQLVLNIVTDFRLYTAFHDKSNLVMTVIWGGLIVGLIILTNIYIL
;
A
#
# COMPACT_ATOMS: atom_id res chain seq x y z
N MET A 1 -24.35 3.72 1.73
CA MET A 1 -23.20 4.44 2.33
C MET A 1 -21.86 3.75 2.02
N TYR A 2 -21.71 2.43 2.22
CA TYR A 2 -20.45 1.71 1.98
C TYR A 2 -19.97 1.60 0.52
N ILE A 3 -20.87 1.78 -0.47
CA ILE A 3 -20.51 1.75 -1.90
C ILE A 3 -19.46 2.84 -2.24
N LEU A 4 -19.54 4.00 -1.59
CA LEU A 4 -18.55 5.07 -1.78
C LEU A 4 -17.15 4.65 -1.32
N LEU A 5 -17.03 3.80 -0.28
CA LEU A 5 -15.74 3.26 0.16
C LEU A 5 -15.13 2.35 -0.90
N PHE A 6 -15.94 1.49 -1.54
CA PHE A 6 -15.47 0.66 -2.65
C PHE A 6 -14.98 1.50 -3.83
N ILE A 7 -15.68 2.58 -4.16
CA ILE A 7 -15.26 3.52 -5.22
C ILE A 7 -13.94 4.21 -4.85
N LEU A 8 -13.79 4.66 -3.61
CA LEU A 8 -12.55 5.29 -3.14
C LEU A 8 -11.36 4.33 -3.21
N VAL A 9 -11.52 3.08 -2.74
CA VAL A 9 -10.46 2.07 -2.80
C VAL A 9 -10.15 1.68 -4.25
N ALA A 10 -11.16 1.58 -5.13
CA ALA A 10 -10.94 1.38 -6.55
C ALA A 10 -10.12 2.52 -7.17
N GLY A 11 -10.42 3.78 -6.85
CA GLY A 11 -9.62 4.93 -7.28
C GLY A 11 -8.18 4.86 -6.81
N LEU A 12 -7.94 4.35 -5.60
CA LEU A 12 -6.62 4.13 -5.03
C LEU A 12 -5.84 3.04 -5.79
N LEU A 13 -6.50 1.92 -6.11
CA LEU A 13 -5.92 0.85 -6.92
C LEU A 13 -5.61 1.32 -8.35
N ILE A 14 -6.50 2.10 -8.97
CA ILE A 14 -6.27 2.68 -10.31
C ILE A 14 -5.05 3.60 -10.27
N LYS A 15 -4.97 4.49 -9.28
CA LYS A 15 -3.80 5.36 -9.10
C LYS A 15 -2.52 4.54 -8.95
N PHE A 16 -2.57 3.47 -8.15
CA PHE A 16 -1.43 2.58 -7.92
C PHE A 16 -1.03 1.83 -9.20
N ALA A 17 -1.99 1.36 -9.99
CA ALA A 17 -1.74 0.74 -11.30
C ALA A 17 -1.05 1.71 -12.26
N MET A 18 -1.54 2.96 -12.35
CA MET A 18 -0.96 3.99 -13.21
C MET A 18 0.49 4.29 -12.86
N THR A 19 0.84 4.26 -11.57
CA THR A 19 2.22 4.50 -11.13
C THR A 19 3.15 3.31 -11.27
N THR A 20 2.66 2.09 -11.07
CA THR A 20 3.52 0.89 -11.06
C THR A 20 3.71 0.27 -12.46
N PHE A 21 2.78 0.52 -13.39
CA PHE A 21 2.81 -0.06 -14.74
C PHE A 21 2.97 0.96 -15.88
N PHE A 22 2.50 2.19 -15.72
CA PHE A 22 2.42 3.16 -16.83
C PHE A 22 3.37 4.36 -16.67
N ASN A 23 4.13 4.44 -15.59
CA ASN A 23 5.08 5.52 -15.36
C ASN A 23 6.51 4.97 -15.40
N ASP A 24 7.11 4.97 -16.58
CA ASP A 24 8.48 4.51 -16.80
C ASP A 24 9.53 5.44 -16.14
N ASP A 25 9.16 6.69 -15.86
CA ASP A 25 10.02 7.68 -15.20
C ASP A 25 10.03 7.57 -13.66
N ARG A 26 9.09 6.81 -13.07
CA ARG A 26 9.03 6.59 -11.62
C ARG A 26 9.57 5.22 -11.25
N LEU A 27 10.65 5.23 -10.47
CA LEU A 27 11.31 4.02 -9.98
C LEU A 27 10.48 3.18 -8.98
N HIS A 28 9.42 3.72 -8.39
CA HIS A 28 8.60 3.11 -7.32
C HIS A 28 7.46 4.09 -6.87
N PHE A 29 6.55 3.59 -6.03
CA PHE A 29 5.44 4.28 -5.37
C PHE A 29 5.75 4.54 -3.87
N SER A 30 6.67 5.44 -3.57
CA SER A 30 6.81 6.06 -2.24
C SER A 30 6.69 7.58 -2.35
N PHE A 31 6.09 8.16 -1.32
CA PHE A 31 5.77 9.57 -1.22
C PHE A 31 7.00 10.48 -1.06
N ASP A 32 8.19 9.94 -0.70
CA ASP A 32 9.33 10.76 -0.24
C ASP A 32 10.67 10.52 -0.98
N GLU A 33 10.67 9.77 -2.09
CA GLU A 33 11.94 9.44 -2.76
C GLU A 33 12.63 10.61 -3.47
N ARG A 34 11.98 11.77 -3.62
CA ARG A 34 12.62 12.99 -4.18
C ARG A 34 13.93 13.34 -3.47
N ARG A 35 14.11 12.93 -2.21
CA ARG A 35 15.36 13.13 -1.45
C ARG A 35 16.56 12.36 -2.01
N TYR A 36 16.34 11.26 -2.73
CA TYR A 36 17.41 10.38 -3.22
C TYR A 36 17.69 10.53 -4.72
N PHE A 37 16.87 11.30 -5.45
CA PHE A 37 17.02 11.54 -6.90
C PHE A 37 18.15 12.50 -7.28
N SER A 38 18.83 13.14 -6.31
CA SER A 38 19.95 14.04 -6.57
C SER A 38 21.32 13.34 -6.67
N ASP A 39 21.42 12.08 -6.24
CA ASP A 39 22.68 11.31 -6.26
C ASP A 39 22.52 10.04 -7.10
N GLU A 40 23.26 9.98 -8.21
CA GLU A 40 23.26 8.87 -9.17
C GLU A 40 23.61 7.51 -8.50
N LYS A 41 24.42 7.53 -7.43
CA LYS A 41 24.75 6.34 -6.64
C LYS A 41 23.57 5.88 -5.78
N ALA A 42 22.74 6.80 -5.30
CA ALA A 42 21.53 6.47 -4.55
C ALA A 42 20.47 5.83 -5.46
N ILE A 43 20.29 6.37 -6.67
CA ILE A 43 19.38 5.81 -7.68
C ILE A 43 19.76 4.36 -8.04
N ALA A 44 21.06 4.09 -8.26
CA ALA A 44 21.55 2.74 -8.53
C ALA A 44 21.30 1.76 -7.36
N LYS A 45 21.35 2.25 -6.12
CA LYS A 45 21.06 1.44 -4.91
C LYS A 45 19.57 1.12 -4.79
N ILE A 46 18.69 2.07 -5.13
CA ILE A 46 17.23 1.89 -5.15
C ILE A 46 16.82 0.89 -6.24
N MET A 47 17.37 1.00 -7.45
CA MET A 47 17.11 0.03 -8.52
C MET A 47 17.44 -1.42 -8.12
N ARG A 48 18.49 -1.63 -7.32
CA ARG A 48 18.86 -2.97 -6.82
C ARG A 48 17.86 -3.55 -5.83
N LEU A 49 17.03 -2.74 -5.18
CA LEU A 49 16.02 -3.20 -4.24
C LEU A 49 14.79 -3.83 -4.92
N LYS A 50 14.68 -3.71 -6.25
CA LYS A 50 13.58 -4.25 -7.07
C LYS A 50 12.19 -3.92 -6.50
N LEU A 51 12.02 -2.69 -6.00
CA LEU A 51 10.78 -2.22 -5.36
C LEU A 51 9.57 -2.35 -6.28
N VAL A 52 9.73 -2.06 -7.58
CA VAL A 52 8.69 -2.25 -8.60
C VAL A 52 8.11 -3.67 -8.61
N ASN A 53 8.95 -4.70 -8.46
CA ASN A 53 8.45 -6.09 -8.45
C ASN A 53 7.58 -6.35 -7.21
N ILE A 54 7.95 -5.79 -6.06
CA ILE A 54 7.18 -5.93 -4.82
C ILE A 54 5.84 -5.21 -4.99
N GLU A 55 5.86 -3.99 -5.50
CA GLU A 55 4.66 -3.19 -5.75
C GLU A 55 3.70 -3.91 -6.70
N ARG A 56 4.21 -4.53 -7.77
CA ARG A 56 3.38 -5.34 -8.69
C ARG A 56 2.73 -6.53 -7.99
N VAL A 57 3.47 -7.25 -7.16
CA VAL A 57 2.92 -8.37 -6.37
C VAL A 57 1.84 -7.87 -5.43
N PHE A 58 2.10 -6.79 -4.69
CA PHE A 58 1.11 -6.19 -3.79
C PHE A 58 -0.11 -5.67 -4.53
N PHE A 59 0.05 -5.05 -5.69
CA PHE A 59 -1.06 -4.60 -6.53
C PHE A 59 -1.97 -5.76 -6.94
N ILE A 60 -1.38 -6.88 -7.39
CA ILE A 60 -2.15 -8.07 -7.78
C ILE A 60 -2.92 -8.61 -6.57
N VAL A 61 -2.25 -8.78 -5.43
CA VAL A 61 -2.87 -9.28 -4.20
C VAL A 61 -4.02 -8.37 -3.74
N MET A 62 -3.77 -7.06 -3.68
CA MET A 62 -4.78 -6.06 -3.31
C MET A 62 -5.98 -6.06 -4.25
N THR A 63 -5.74 -6.18 -5.56
CA THR A 63 -6.81 -6.23 -6.56
C THR A 63 -7.66 -7.49 -6.40
N VAL A 64 -7.03 -8.64 -6.18
CA VAL A 64 -7.76 -9.91 -5.94
C VAL A 64 -8.61 -9.81 -4.67
N VAL A 65 -8.04 -9.31 -3.57
CA VAL A 65 -8.77 -9.09 -2.31
C VAL A 65 -9.93 -8.12 -2.49
N PHE A 66 -9.71 -7.03 -3.24
CA PHE A 66 -10.76 -6.05 -3.55
C PHE A 66 -11.92 -6.67 -4.34
N VAL A 67 -11.62 -7.43 -5.41
CA VAL A 67 -12.65 -8.08 -6.25
C VAL A 67 -13.45 -9.10 -5.44
N ILE A 68 -12.77 -9.94 -4.65
CA ILE A 68 -13.45 -10.90 -3.76
C ILE A 68 -14.33 -10.16 -2.73
N GLY A 69 -13.80 -9.10 -2.12
CA GLY A 69 -14.54 -8.28 -1.16
C GLY A 69 -15.78 -7.64 -1.77
N ALA A 70 -15.67 -7.12 -2.98
CA ALA A 70 -16.79 -6.53 -3.72
C ALA A 70 -17.86 -7.58 -4.02
N VAL A 71 -17.47 -8.75 -4.56
CA VAL A 71 -18.41 -9.85 -4.83
C VAL A 71 -19.16 -10.23 -3.56
N ILE A 72 -18.45 -10.49 -2.45
CA ILE A 72 -19.08 -10.92 -1.19
C ILE A 72 -20.01 -9.83 -0.63
N PHE A 73 -19.61 -8.55 -0.71
CA PHE A 73 -20.45 -7.43 -0.28
C PHE A 73 -21.77 -7.39 -1.06
N PHE A 74 -21.72 -7.49 -2.39
CA PHE A 74 -22.91 -7.41 -3.25
C PHE A 74 -23.77 -8.67 -3.22
N THR A 75 -23.23 -9.83 -2.83
CA THR A 75 -24.00 -11.07 -2.64
C THR A 75 -24.61 -11.20 -1.23
N GLY A 76 -24.51 -10.16 -0.38
CA GLY A 76 -25.18 -10.10 0.93
C GLY A 76 -24.27 -10.31 2.14
N GLY A 77 -22.98 -10.62 1.95
CA GLY A 77 -21.98 -10.74 3.01
C GLY A 77 -21.38 -9.39 3.43
N ILE A 78 -22.22 -8.46 3.87
CA ILE A 78 -21.84 -7.05 4.09
C ILE A 78 -20.62 -6.91 5.02
N THR A 79 -20.66 -7.50 6.21
CA THR A 79 -19.59 -7.40 7.23
C THR A 79 -18.26 -7.92 6.70
N PHE A 80 -18.26 -9.09 6.05
CA PHE A 80 -17.05 -9.69 5.51
C PHE A 80 -16.52 -8.93 4.29
N GLY A 81 -17.41 -8.42 3.44
CA GLY A 81 -17.04 -7.58 2.30
C GLY A 81 -16.35 -6.28 2.74
N ILE A 82 -16.84 -5.64 3.81
CA ILE A 82 -16.18 -4.44 4.37
C ILE A 82 -14.83 -4.81 5.01
N TRP A 83 -14.74 -5.95 5.71
CA TRP A 83 -13.46 -6.43 6.26
C TRP A 83 -12.41 -6.66 5.17
N LEU A 84 -12.80 -7.26 4.04
CA LEU A 84 -11.89 -7.44 2.90
C LEU A 84 -11.49 -6.11 2.28
N LEU A 85 -12.40 -5.15 2.19
CA LEU A 85 -12.09 -3.79 1.74
C LEU A 85 -11.05 -3.11 2.64
N ILE A 86 -11.19 -3.25 3.95
CA ILE A 86 -10.22 -2.75 4.93
C ILE A 86 -8.90 -3.51 4.82
N GLY A 87 -8.95 -4.80 4.51
CA GLY A 87 -7.78 -5.61 4.18
C GLY A 87 -6.95 -5.03 3.04
N VAL A 88 -7.58 -4.45 2.02
CA VAL A 88 -6.87 -3.74 0.93
C VAL A 88 -6.08 -2.55 1.47
N ILE A 89 -6.68 -1.77 2.37
CA ILE A 89 -6.00 -0.63 3.01
C ILE A 89 -4.83 -1.10 3.86
N ILE A 90 -5.02 -2.17 4.65
CA ILE A 90 -3.95 -2.77 5.45
C ILE A 90 -2.80 -3.24 4.55
N LEU A 91 -3.09 -3.93 3.44
CA LEU A 91 -2.08 -4.35 2.48
C LEU A 91 -1.28 -3.17 1.89
N GLN A 92 -1.94 -2.05 1.62
CA GLN A 92 -1.26 -0.82 1.19
C GLN A 92 -0.31 -0.30 2.28
N LEU A 93 -0.73 -0.30 3.55
CA LEU A 93 0.13 0.11 4.67
C LEU A 93 1.32 -0.87 4.87
N VAL A 94 1.09 -2.17 4.68
CA VAL A 94 2.15 -3.18 4.72
C VAL A 94 3.15 -2.96 3.58
N LEU A 95 2.69 -2.62 2.37
CA LEU A 95 3.58 -2.25 1.28
C LEU A 95 4.46 -1.06 1.67
N ASN A 96 3.90 -0.01 2.28
CA ASN A 96 4.67 1.14 2.75
C ASN A 96 5.74 0.73 3.77
N ILE A 97 5.40 -0.14 4.73
CA ILE A 97 6.35 -0.72 5.69
C ILE A 97 7.49 -1.45 4.98
N VAL A 98 7.17 -2.32 4.02
CA VAL A 98 8.18 -3.09 3.29
C VAL A 98 9.11 -2.17 2.51
N THR A 99 8.56 -1.15 1.84
CA THR A 99 9.33 -0.15 1.08
C THR A 99 10.24 0.65 2.00
N ASP A 100 9.71 1.24 3.07
CA ASP A 100 10.47 2.08 4.00
C ASP A 100 11.54 1.26 4.75
N PHE A 101 11.22 0.03 5.15
CA PHE A 101 12.19 -0.86 5.77
C PHE A 101 13.34 -1.21 4.82
N ARG A 102 13.04 -1.51 3.54
CA ARG A 102 14.08 -1.75 2.52
C ARG A 102 14.93 -0.51 2.28
N LEU A 103 14.32 0.68 2.19
CA LEU A 103 15.04 1.94 2.08
C LEU A 103 15.93 2.20 3.30
N TYR A 104 15.45 1.88 4.52
CA TYR A 104 16.27 1.91 5.72
C TYR A 104 17.47 0.95 5.62
N THR A 105 17.30 -0.30 5.19
CA THR A 105 18.44 -1.22 5.06
C THR A 105 19.46 -0.75 4.02
N ALA A 106 19.02 -0.04 2.98
CA ALA A 106 19.90 0.49 1.95
C ALA A 106 20.62 1.76 2.40
N PHE A 107 19.93 2.74 2.98
CA PHE A 107 20.47 4.07 3.28
C PHE A 107 20.78 4.32 4.75
N HIS A 108 20.33 3.43 5.64
CA HIS A 108 20.39 3.57 7.11
C HIS A 108 19.79 4.89 7.61
N ASP A 109 18.84 5.44 6.86
CA ASP A 109 18.15 6.69 7.18
C ASP A 109 17.09 6.45 8.26
N LYS A 110 17.31 7.05 9.43
CA LYS A 110 16.41 6.94 10.59
C LYS A 110 14.99 7.40 10.27
N SER A 111 14.81 8.30 9.30
CA SER A 111 13.49 8.77 8.86
C SER A 111 12.61 7.60 8.37
N ASN A 112 13.19 6.67 7.60
CA ASN A 112 12.45 5.53 7.05
C ASN A 112 12.08 4.50 8.14
N LEU A 113 12.91 4.36 9.18
CA LEU A 113 12.59 3.54 10.34
C LEU A 113 11.42 4.13 11.14
N VAL A 114 11.40 5.45 11.33
CA VAL A 114 10.28 6.13 12.01
C VAL A 114 8.98 5.98 11.21
N MET A 115 9.03 6.17 9.89
CA MET A 115 7.85 5.97 9.03
C MET A 115 7.32 4.53 9.12
N THR A 116 8.19 3.53 9.14
CA THR A 116 7.82 2.12 9.33
C THR A 116 7.00 1.91 10.62
N VAL A 117 7.42 2.53 11.73
CA VAL A 117 6.70 2.45 13.01
C VAL A 117 5.34 3.15 12.93
N ILE A 118 5.27 4.32 12.26
CA ILE A 118 4.02 5.05 12.07
C ILE A 118 3.01 4.20 11.27
N TRP A 119 3.44 3.58 10.19
CA TRP A 119 2.57 2.68 9.41
C TRP A 119 2.08 1.49 10.23
N GLY A 120 2.95 0.89 11.05
CA GLY A 120 2.56 -0.18 11.97
C GLY A 120 1.50 0.27 12.99
N GLY A 121 1.68 1.46 13.57
CA GLY A 121 0.69 2.06 14.47
C GLY A 121 -0.65 2.32 13.80
N LEU A 122 -0.65 2.79 12.55
CA LEU A 122 -1.87 3.01 11.76
C LEU A 122 -2.61 1.69 11.47
N ILE A 123 -1.90 0.59 11.20
CA ILE A 123 -2.52 -0.73 11.04
C ILE A 123 -3.24 -1.14 12.31
N VAL A 124 -2.56 -1.04 13.47
CA VAL A 124 -3.16 -1.39 14.76
C VAL A 124 -4.38 -0.53 15.06
N GLY A 125 -4.28 0.79 14.88
CA GLY A 125 -5.40 1.71 15.05
C GLY A 125 -6.58 1.39 14.14
N LEU A 126 -6.32 1.09 12.88
CA LEU A 126 -7.35 0.72 11.90
C LEU A 126 -8.05 -0.57 12.31
N ILE A 127 -7.31 -1.61 12.74
CA ILE A 127 -7.90 -2.88 13.21
C ILE A 127 -8.79 -2.65 14.42
N ILE A 128 -8.32 -1.89 15.42
CA ILE A 128 -9.08 -1.62 16.64
C ILE A 128 -10.38 -0.88 16.31
N LEU A 129 -10.29 0.24 15.57
CA LEU A 129 -11.46 1.02 15.15
C LEU A 129 -12.45 0.16 14.36
N THR A 130 -11.95 -0.63 13.42
CA THR A 130 -12.79 -1.50 12.60
C THR A 130 -13.57 -2.50 13.44
N ASN A 131 -12.93 -3.15 14.42
CA ASN A 131 -13.62 -4.08 15.31
C ASN A 131 -14.64 -3.38 16.22
N ILE A 132 -14.46 -2.10 16.55
CA ILE A 132 -15.42 -1.35 17.38
C ILE A 132 -16.67 -0.94 16.58
N TYR A 133 -16.53 -0.63 15.29
CA TYR A 133 -17.61 -0.05 14.49
C TYR A 133 -18.29 -1.03 13.51
N ILE A 134 -17.72 -2.21 13.26
CA ILE A 134 -18.26 -3.19 12.30
C ILE A 134 -18.87 -4.44 12.98
N LEU A 135 -18.41 -4.78 14.19
CA LEU A 135 -18.97 -5.84 15.05
C LEU A 135 -20.09 -5.27 15.92
#